data_AF-A0A150AHN8-F1
#
_entry.id   AF-A0A150AHN8-F1
#
_cell.length_a   1.000
_cell.length_b   1.000
_cell.length_c   1.000
_cell.angle_alpha   90.00
_cell.angle_beta   90.00
_cell.angle_gamma   90.00
#
_symmetry.space_group_name_H-M   'P 1'
#
loop_
_entity.id
_entity.type
_entity.pdbx_description
1 polymer ?
#
loop_
_entity_poly.entity_id
_entity_poly.type
_entity_poly.pdbx_seq_one_letter_code
_entity_poly.pdbx_strand_id
1 'polypeptide(L)' 'MDYIFIEHKVGKKAGDSARMAAEKAYKQIQKVAKKKEIDISKGNYVRVKYLDDQGQLQIIKN' A
#
# COMPACT_ATOMS: atom_id res chain seq x y z
N MET A 1 -2.20 13.46 7.45
CA MET A 1 -2.24 12.53 6.30
C MET A 1 -1.05 11.64 6.46
N ASP A 2 -1.27 10.38 6.85
CA ASP A 2 -0.18 9.45 7.10
C ASP A 2 0.02 8.57 5.87
N TYR A 3 1.29 8.30 5.55
CA TYR A 3 1.66 7.48 4.41
C TYR A 3 2.38 6.23 4.88
N ILE A 4 2.06 5.11 4.24
CA ILE A 4 2.79 3.86 4.39
C ILE A 4 3.57 3.67 3.09
N PHE A 5 4.89 3.66 3.21
CA PHE A 5 5.80 3.46 2.09
C PHE A 5 6.30 2.02 2.11
N ILE A 6 6.13 1.33 0.98
CA ILE A 6 6.57 -0.05 0.81
C ILE A 6 7.66 -0.05 -0.25
N GLU A 7 8.89 -0.20 0.22
CA GLU A 7 10.04 -0.38 -0.63
C GLU A 7 10.23 -1.87 -0.91
N HIS A 8 10.30 -2.25 -2.18
CA HIS A 8 10.77 -3.57 -2.58
C HIS A 8 12.15 -3.38 -3.19
N LYS A 9 13.18 -4.03 -2.61
CA LYS A 9 14.52 -4.00 -3.18
C LYS A 9 14.48 -4.73 -4.52
N VAL A 10 14.67 -3.99 -5.61
CA VAL A 10 14.88 -4.49 -6.98
C VAL A 10 16.15 -5.35 -7.01
N GLY A 11 16.00 -6.61 -6.57
CA GLY A 11 17.13 -7.48 -6.32
C GLY A 11 16.67 -8.88 -5.94
N LYS A 12 16.47 -9.71 -6.97
CA LYS A 12 16.32 -11.17 -6.96
C LYS A 12 14.93 -11.74 -6.60
N LYS A 13 14.42 -12.45 -7.62
CA LYS A 13 13.47 -13.57 -7.58
C LYS A 13 12.00 -13.22 -7.36
N ALA A 14 11.35 -12.95 -8.51
CA ALA A 14 10.09 -13.54 -8.96
C ALA A 14 9.14 -14.04 -7.85
N GLY A 15 8.13 -13.23 -7.53
CA GLY A 15 6.94 -13.72 -6.85
C GLY A 15 6.07 -12.61 -6.29
N ASP A 16 6.66 -11.70 -5.50
CA ASP A 16 5.93 -10.64 -4.80
C ASP A 16 6.34 -9.26 -5.31
N SER A 17 5.57 -8.69 -6.26
CA SER A 17 5.80 -7.31 -6.70
C SER A 17 5.53 -6.33 -5.54
N ALA A 18 6.28 -5.22 -5.50
CA ALA A 18 6.07 -4.13 -4.54
C ALA A 18 4.61 -3.67 -4.50
N ARG A 19 3.96 -3.68 -5.68
CA ARG A 19 2.54 -3.44 -5.85
C ARG A 19 1.67 -4.42 -5.07
N MET A 20 1.91 -5.73 -5.18
CA MET A 20 1.13 -6.72 -4.43
C MET A 20 1.32 -6.58 -2.92
N ALA A 21 2.53 -6.28 -2.46
CA ALA A 21 2.78 -5.98 -1.05
C ALA A 21 2.00 -4.75 -0.59
N ALA A 22 1.94 -3.70 -1.42
CA ALA A 22 1.15 -2.51 -1.17
C ALA A 22 -0.35 -2.75 -1.17
N GLU A 23 -0.88 -3.56 -2.09
CA GLU A 23 -2.29 -3.95 -2.11
C GLU A 23 -2.66 -4.79 -0.88
N LYS A 24 -1.79 -5.74 -0.47
CA LYS A 24 -1.99 -6.53 0.76
C LYS A 24 -2.02 -5.64 2.00
N ALA A 25 -1.08 -4.71 2.13
CA ALA A 25 -1.04 -3.76 3.24
C ALA A 25 -2.30 -2.89 3.28
N TYR A 26 -2.72 -2.36 2.13
CA TYR A 26 -3.93 -1.56 2.03
C TYR A 26 -5.20 -2.34 2.44
N LYS A 27 -5.35 -3.59 1.99
CA LYS A 27 -6.44 -4.48 2.42
C LYS A 27 -6.43 -4.75 3.93
N GLN A 28 -5.25 -4.92 4.54
CA GLN A 28 -5.16 -5.11 6.00
C GLN A 28 -5.58 -3.85 6.76
N ILE A 29 -5.18 -2.67 6.29
CA ILE A 29 -5.59 -1.39 6.89
C ILE A 29 -7.10 -1.22 6.82
N GLN A 30 -7.72 -1.51 5.67
CA GLN A 30 -9.18 -1.52 5.53
C GLN A 30 -9.86 -2.48 6.51
N LYS A 31 -9.30 -3.69 6.68
CA LYS A 31 -9.83 -4.68 7.63
C LYS A 31 -9.76 -4.19 9.08
N VAL A 32 -8.64 -3.58 9.49
CA VAL A 32 -8.47 -3.02 10.84
C VAL A 32 -9.37 -1.82 11.06
N ALA A 33 -9.47 -0.93 10.08
CA ALA A 33 -10.36 0.23 10.11
C ALA A 33 -11.82 -0.19 10.27
N LYS A 34 -12.28 -1.17 9.48
CA LYS A 34 -13.62 -1.76 9.60
C LYS A 34 -13.86 -2.36 10.99
N LYS A 35 -12.90 -3.08 11.56
CA LYS A 35 -13.00 -3.65 12.92
C LYS A 35 -13.11 -2.57 14.00
N LYS A 36 -12.50 -1.40 13.78
CA LYS A 36 -12.54 -0.26 14.69
C LYS A 36 -13.69 0.71 14.40
N GLU A 37 -14.57 0.38 13.45
CA GLU A 37 -15.66 1.26 12.99
C GLU A 37 -15.18 2.63 12.50
N ILE A 38 -13.93 2.70 12.01
CA ILE A 38 -13.33 3.91 11.44
C ILE A 38 -13.59 3.89 9.94
N ASP A 39 -14.34 4.88 9.45
CA ASP A 39 -14.55 5.08 8.02
C ASP A 39 -13.32 5.77 7.39
N ILE A 40 -12.43 4.96 6.82
CA ILE A 40 -11.28 5.45 6.04
C ILE A 40 -11.60 5.65 4.55
N SER A 41 -12.85 5.39 4.11
CA SER A 41 -13.24 5.49 2.70
C SER A 41 -13.59 6.91 2.26
N LYS A 42 -14.00 7.78 3.20
CA LYS A 42 -14.46 9.15 2.94
C LYS A 42 -13.39 10.22 2.99
N GLY A 43 -12.14 9.86 3.30
CA GLY A 43 -11.03 10.79 3.26
C GLY A 43 -9.77 10.10 2.82
N ASN A 44 -8.88 10.86 2.18
CA ASN A 44 -7.53 10.45 1.81
C ASN A 44 -6.63 10.25 3.06
N TYR A 45 -7.16 9.60 4.10
CA TYR A 45 -6.54 9.44 5.41
C TYR A 45 -5.32 8.52 5.35
N VAL A 46 -5.35 7.51 4.48
CA VAL A 46 -4.28 6.55 4.28
C VAL A 46 -3.88 6.54 2.81
N ARG A 47 -2.60 6.73 2.53
CA ARG A 47 -2.02 6.52 1.20
C ARG A 47 -0.92 5.47 1.29
N VAL A 48 -1.04 4.42 0.48
CA VAL A 48 0.00 3.39 0.36
C VAL A 48 0.79 3.66 -0.92
N LYS A 49 2.10 3.84 -0.76
CA LYS A 49 3.03 4.09 -1.87
C LYS A 49 3.96 2.91 -2.04
N TYR A 50 4.37 2.64 -3.27
CA TYR A 50 5.34 1.59 -3.59
C TYR A 50 6.33 2.06 -4.67
N LEU A 51 7.53 1.50 -4.70
CA LEU A 51 8.43 1.65 -5.85
C LEU A 51 8.11 0.55 -6.87
N ASP A 52 7.90 0.93 -8.12
CA ASP A 52 7.78 -0.05 -9.19
C ASP A 52 9.16 -0.62 -9.59
N ASP A 53 9.15 -1.56 -10.54
CA ASP A 53 10.36 -2.25 -11.00
C ASP A 53 11.37 -1.30 -11.70
N GLN A 54 10.94 -0.07 -12.03
CA GLN A 54 11.79 0.99 -12.56
C GLN A 54 12.26 1.97 -11.48
N GLY A 55 11.93 1.71 -10.21
CA GLY A 55 12.25 2.58 -9.08
C GLY A 55 11.40 3.85 -9.03
N GLN A 56 10.29 3.92 -9.78
CA GLN A 56 9.40 5.07 -9.72
C GLN A 56 8.39 4.93 -8.59
N LEU A 57 8.13 6.05 -7.91
CA LEU A 57 7.18 6.11 -6.81
C LEU A 57 5.74 6.08 -7.33
N GLN A 58 5.04 4.99 -7.05
CA GLN A 58 3.63 4.79 -7.36
C GLN A 58 2.76 4.90 -6.11
N ILE A 59 1.49 5.25 -6.29
CA ILE A 59 0.49 5.32 -5.21
C ILE A 59 -0.63 4.32 -5.55
N ILE A 60 -1.02 3.49 -4.59
CA ILE A 60 -2.22 2.66 -4.71
C ILE A 60 -3.44 3.60 -4.72
N LYS A 61 -4.11 3.68 -5.86
CA LYS A 61 -5.40 4.36 -5.98
C LYS A 61 -6.50 3.33 -5.71
N ASN A 62 -7.46 3.73 -4.89
CA ASN A 62 -8.66 2.97 -4.56
C ASN A 62 -9.63 2.96 -5.74
#